data_AF-A0A6M3J4A7-F1
#
_entry.id   AF-A0A6M3J4A7-F1
#
_cell.length_a   1.000
_cell.length_b   1.000
_cell.length_c   1.000
_cell.angle_alpha   90.00
_cell.angle_beta   90.00
_cell.angle_gamma   90.00
#
_symmetry.space_group_name_H-M   'P 1'
#
loop_
_entity.id
_entity.type
_entity.pdbx_description
1 polymer ?
#
loop_
_entity_poly.entity_id
_entity_poly.type
_entity_poly.pdbx_seq_one_letter_code
_entity_poly.pdbx_strand_id
1 'polypeptide(L)'
;MIKKILEMLAQMFSVKTPYDEGNETIIGGELPSPRVAIDRRDIHYYPDSARLVVDMILPRVMLATVQASNSMEPLIDIGHIAVLSDNEKYMSHLNFGDIIIWEKGGKKIIHSIVEIGEDSLGWYCRTQGLNRHTNPTPDEEIIRKEDIKWVALCVFWCDSKELSWGVIYE
;
A
#
# COMPACT_ATOMS: atom_id res chain seq x y z
N MET A 1 -6.79 -27.24 8.38
CA MET A 1 -6.01 -25.97 8.37
C MET A 1 -5.74 -25.54 6.93
N ILE A 2 -5.03 -26.34 6.12
CA ILE A 2 -4.76 -26.08 4.68
C ILE A 2 -6.02 -25.85 3.83
N LYS A 3 -7.09 -26.63 4.08
CA LYS A 3 -8.37 -26.50 3.36
C LYS A 3 -9.03 -25.12 3.51
N LYS A 4 -8.93 -24.48 4.68
CA LYS A 4 -9.52 -23.15 4.96
C LYS A 4 -8.76 -22.03 4.25
N ILE A 5 -7.43 -22.16 4.16
CA ILE A 5 -6.57 -21.20 3.45
C ILE A 5 -6.80 -21.30 1.94
N LEU A 6 -6.93 -22.52 1.41
CA LEU A 6 -7.27 -22.75 0.01
C LEU A 6 -8.69 -22.26 -0.34
N GLU A 7 -9.66 -22.41 0.56
CA GLU A 7 -11.02 -21.88 0.38
C GLU A 7 -11.07 -20.34 0.44
N MET A 8 -10.30 -19.70 1.34
CA MET A 8 -10.14 -18.24 1.39
C MET A 8 -9.50 -17.68 0.13
N LEU A 9 -8.45 -18.33 -0.38
CA LEU A 9 -7.73 -17.87 -1.56
C LEU A 9 -8.52 -18.17 -2.85
N ALA A 10 -9.21 -19.31 -2.92
CA ALA A 10 -10.18 -19.56 -3.96
C ALA A 10 -11.31 -18.52 -3.95
N GLN A 11 -11.76 -18.05 -2.77
CA GLN A 11 -12.66 -16.90 -2.69
C GLN A 11 -11.98 -15.62 -3.18
N MET A 12 -10.79 -15.22 -2.71
CA MET A 12 -10.11 -14.01 -3.19
C MET A 12 -9.90 -13.96 -4.71
N PHE A 13 -9.65 -15.10 -5.35
CA PHE A 13 -9.43 -15.20 -6.81
C PHE A 13 -10.69 -15.56 -7.62
N SER A 14 -11.75 -16.09 -7.00
CA SER A 14 -13.06 -16.38 -7.63
C SER A 14 -14.14 -15.34 -7.28
N VAL A 15 -13.85 -14.42 -6.35
CA VAL A 15 -14.61 -13.20 -6.13
C VAL A 15 -14.47 -12.42 -7.44
N LYS A 16 -15.54 -12.46 -8.26
CA LYS A 16 -15.98 -11.24 -8.93
C LYS A 16 -15.88 -10.18 -7.86
N THR A 17 -15.00 -9.19 -8.05
CA THR A 17 -14.83 -8.04 -7.15
C THR A 17 -16.16 -7.79 -6.43
N PRO A 18 -16.22 -7.67 -5.10
CA PRO A 18 -17.41 -7.14 -4.47
C PRO A 18 -17.41 -5.64 -4.80
N TYR A 19 -17.60 -5.34 -6.09
CA TYR A 19 -18.16 -4.10 -6.53
C TYR A 19 -19.65 -4.34 -6.32
N ASP A 20 -20.08 -4.02 -5.11
CA ASP A 20 -21.49 -3.89 -4.82
C ASP A 20 -21.95 -2.69 -5.65
N GLU A 21 -22.69 -2.92 -6.74
CA GLU A 21 -23.40 -1.85 -7.45
C GLU A 21 -24.56 -1.26 -6.60
N GLY A 22 -24.67 -1.68 -5.34
CA GLY A 22 -25.69 -1.26 -4.39
C GLY A 22 -25.34 0.00 -3.61
N ASN A 23 -25.83 1.14 -4.11
CA ASN A 23 -26.30 2.30 -3.33
C ASN A 23 -25.51 2.65 -2.06
N GLU A 24 -24.23 3.02 -2.19
CA GLU A 24 -23.60 3.80 -1.14
C GLU A 24 -24.05 5.26 -1.25
N THR A 25 -24.65 5.76 -0.17
CA THR A 25 -24.82 7.20 0.02
C THR A 25 -23.43 7.76 0.30
N ILE A 26 -22.74 8.22 -0.75
CA ILE A 26 -21.39 8.79 -0.69
C ILE A 26 -21.46 10.10 0.10
N ILE A 27 -21.12 10.04 1.39
CA ILE A 27 -20.89 11.24 2.20
C ILE A 27 -19.38 11.52 2.20
N GLY A 28 -18.95 12.32 1.23
CA GLY A 28 -17.57 12.77 1.05
C GLY A 28 -16.89 12.07 -0.13
N GLY A 29 -16.49 12.83 -1.15
CA GLY A 29 -15.91 12.30 -2.39
C GLY A 29 -14.75 11.33 -2.13
N GLU A 30 -14.79 10.17 -2.80
CA GLU A 30 -13.72 9.18 -2.78
C GLU A 30 -12.40 9.81 -3.22
N LEU A 31 -11.30 9.44 -2.56
CA LEU A 31 -9.97 9.73 -3.11
C LEU A 31 -9.78 8.84 -4.35
N PRO A 32 -9.25 9.36 -5.47
CA PRO A 32 -8.83 8.48 -6.56
C PRO A 32 -7.81 7.44 -6.06
N SER A 33 -7.96 6.22 -6.57
CA SER A 33 -7.13 5.09 -6.18
C SER A 33 -5.65 5.32 -6.53
N PRO A 34 -4.71 4.76 -5.75
CA PRO A 34 -3.30 4.77 -6.11
C PRO A 34 -3.07 4.18 -7.50
N ARG A 35 -1.99 4.61 -8.17
CA ARG A 35 -1.63 4.02 -9.46
C ARG A 35 -1.28 2.54 -9.28
N VAL A 36 -1.69 1.71 -10.25
CA VAL A 36 -1.22 0.32 -10.34
C VAL A 36 0.28 0.33 -10.66
N ALA A 37 1.11 0.01 -9.66
CA ALA A 37 2.57 -0.05 -9.81
C ALA A 37 3.07 -1.40 -10.30
N ILE A 38 2.31 -2.47 -10.06
CA ILE A 38 2.62 -3.85 -10.42
C ILE A 38 1.48 -4.37 -11.28
N ASP A 39 1.76 -4.82 -12.50
CA ASP A 39 0.74 -5.38 -13.37
C ASP A 39 0.25 -6.72 -12.79
N ARG A 40 -1.05 -6.99 -12.88
CA ARG A 40 -1.62 -8.25 -12.40
C ARG A 40 -0.97 -9.46 -13.06
N ARG A 41 -0.50 -9.33 -14.31
CA ARG A 41 0.20 -10.39 -15.05
C ARG A 41 1.54 -10.78 -14.43
N ASP A 42 2.13 -9.88 -13.64
CA ASP A 42 3.40 -10.08 -12.95
C ASP A 42 3.19 -10.73 -11.55
N ILE A 43 1.95 -11.06 -11.19
CA ILE A 43 1.60 -11.68 -9.90
C ILE A 43 1.17 -13.12 -10.15
N HIS A 44 1.95 -14.07 -9.65
CA HIS A 44 1.75 -15.50 -9.81
C HIS A 44 1.46 -16.15 -8.46
N TYR A 45 0.28 -16.76 -8.32
CA TYR A 45 -0.09 -17.53 -7.15
C TYR A 45 -0.05 -19.03 -7.46
N TYR A 46 0.72 -19.77 -6.66
CA TYR A 46 0.88 -21.22 -6.77
C TYR A 46 0.17 -21.87 -5.56
N PRO A 47 -1.08 -22.34 -5.72
CA PRO A 47 -1.90 -22.83 -4.60
C PRO A 47 -1.31 -24.07 -3.94
N ASP A 48 -0.73 -24.98 -4.71
CA ASP A 48 -0.18 -26.24 -4.22
C ASP A 48 0.98 -26.03 -3.24
N SER A 49 1.73 -24.94 -3.39
CA SER A 49 2.85 -24.57 -2.52
C SER A 49 2.54 -23.36 -1.63
N ALA A 50 1.31 -22.84 -1.64
CA ALA A 50 0.92 -21.59 -1.00
C ALA A 50 1.90 -20.42 -1.27
N ARG A 51 2.49 -20.37 -2.47
CA ARG A 51 3.53 -19.40 -2.81
C ARG A 51 2.95 -18.29 -3.66
N LEU A 52 3.21 -17.04 -3.26
CA LEU A 52 2.99 -15.86 -4.08
C LEU A 52 4.33 -15.39 -4.63
N VAL A 53 4.44 -15.30 -5.95
CA VAL A 53 5.62 -14.77 -6.64
C VAL A 53 5.17 -13.51 -7.36
N VAL A 54 5.94 -12.44 -7.17
CA VAL A 54 5.76 -11.22 -7.94
C VAL A 54 6.98 -11.06 -8.81
N ASP A 55 6.81 -11.26 -10.11
CA ASP A 55 7.86 -11.15 -11.11
C ASP A 55 8.14 -9.68 -11.38
N MET A 56 8.89 -9.07 -10.47
CA MET A 56 9.26 -7.67 -10.58
C MET A 56 10.64 -7.53 -11.20
N ILE A 57 10.71 -6.90 -12.37
CA ILE A 57 11.97 -6.39 -12.93
C ILE A 57 12.28 -5.05 -12.27
N LEU A 58 12.44 -5.03 -10.94
CA LEU A 58 12.66 -3.80 -10.19
C LEU A 58 13.88 -3.92 -9.29
N PRO A 59 14.96 -3.18 -9.56
CA PRO A 59 16.04 -3.06 -8.60
C PRO A 59 15.55 -2.25 -7.39
N ARG A 60 15.99 -2.68 -6.20
CA ARG A 60 15.81 -1.97 -4.91
C ARG A 60 14.38 -1.97 -4.37
N VAL A 61 13.83 -3.16 -4.22
CA VAL A 61 12.57 -3.37 -3.49
C VAL A 61 12.85 -4.01 -2.14
N MET A 62 12.02 -3.69 -1.15
CA MET A 62 12.07 -4.30 0.17
C MET A 62 10.68 -4.72 0.64
N LEU A 63 10.63 -5.77 1.45
CA LEU A 63 9.44 -6.16 2.18
C LEU A 63 9.50 -5.55 3.57
N ALA A 64 8.42 -4.87 3.97
CA ALA A 64 8.31 -4.29 5.29
C ALA A 64 6.97 -4.69 5.93
N THR A 65 7.02 -5.02 7.21
CA THR A 65 5.81 -5.08 8.04
C THR A 65 5.46 -3.68 8.51
N VAL A 66 4.18 -3.32 8.46
CA VAL A 66 3.73 -2.01 8.91
C VAL A 66 3.27 -2.08 10.37
N GLN A 67 3.67 -1.10 11.17
CA GLN A 67 3.21 -0.96 12.54
C GLN A 67 1.81 -0.35 12.57
N ALA A 68 0.92 -0.91 13.40
CA ALA A 68 -0.43 -0.37 13.57
C ALA A 68 -0.41 1.07 14.06
N SER A 69 -1.11 1.94 13.33
CA SER A 69 -1.52 3.27 13.79
C SER A 69 -3.00 3.54 13.53
N ASN A 70 -3.74 2.56 12.99
CA ASN A 70 -5.14 2.61 12.54
C ASN A 70 -5.48 3.69 11.50
N SER A 71 -4.54 4.59 11.18
CA SER A 71 -4.71 5.70 10.23
C SER A 71 -4.83 5.25 8.78
N MET A 72 -4.27 4.08 8.45
CA MET A 72 -4.29 3.50 7.10
C MET A 72 -5.30 2.36 6.95
N GLU A 73 -6.16 2.14 7.96
CA GLU A 73 -7.27 1.20 7.84
C GLU A 73 -8.31 1.68 6.81
N PRO A 74 -8.92 0.76 6.03
CA PRO A 74 -8.72 -0.69 6.08
C PRO A 74 -7.48 -1.17 5.30
N LEU A 75 -6.82 -0.31 4.52
CA LEU A 75 -5.81 -0.74 3.56
C LEU A 75 -4.58 -1.40 4.18
N ILE A 76 -4.10 -0.90 5.32
CA ILE A 76 -2.92 -1.44 6.00
C ILE A 76 -3.23 -1.63 7.47
N ASP A 77 -3.03 -2.86 7.96
CA ASP A 77 -3.22 -3.25 9.34
C ASP A 77 -2.05 -4.15 9.81
N ILE A 78 -2.04 -4.51 11.09
CA ILE A 78 -1.06 -5.37 11.74
C ILE A 78 -0.95 -6.69 10.99
N GLY A 79 0.29 -7.04 10.63
CA GLY A 79 0.59 -8.29 9.92
C GLY A 79 0.52 -8.17 8.40
N HIS A 80 0.05 -7.04 7.85
CA HIS A 80 0.17 -6.78 6.42
C HIS A 80 1.64 -6.55 6.03
N ILE A 81 1.98 -7.00 4.82
CA ILE A 81 3.31 -6.83 4.24
C ILE A 81 3.19 -5.81 3.12
N ALA A 82 3.99 -4.76 3.19
CA ALA A 82 4.11 -3.79 2.12
C ALA A 82 5.37 -4.08 1.29
N VAL A 83 5.23 -4.01 -0.04
CA VAL A 83 6.37 -3.96 -0.96
C VAL A 83 6.73 -2.50 -1.16
N LEU A 84 7.91 -2.12 -0.71
CA LEU A 84 8.39 -0.75 -0.73
C LEU A 84 9.55 -0.61 -1.72
N SER A 85 9.69 0.58 -2.31
CA SER A 85 10.77 0.88 -3.23
C SER A 85 11.29 2.31 -3.03
N ASP A 86 12.60 2.47 -3.07
CA ASP A 86 13.30 3.78 -3.12
C ASP A 86 13.85 4.08 -4.53
N ASN A 87 13.48 3.26 -5.52
CA ASN A 87 13.89 3.43 -6.90
C ASN A 87 13.45 4.79 -7.47
N GLU A 88 14.40 5.50 -8.09
CA GLU A 88 14.20 6.84 -8.65
C GLU A 88 13.04 6.90 -9.66
N LYS A 89 12.81 5.83 -10.43
CA LYS A 89 11.68 5.74 -11.38
C LYS A 89 10.34 5.97 -10.69
N TYR A 90 10.14 5.42 -9.49
CA TYR A 90 8.90 5.60 -8.73
C TYR A 90 8.88 6.95 -8.01
N MET A 91 10.00 7.33 -7.40
CA MET A 91 10.14 8.59 -6.65
C MET A 91 9.99 9.84 -7.53
N SER A 92 10.36 9.76 -8.81
CA SER A 92 10.23 10.86 -9.77
C SER A 92 8.81 11.01 -10.33
N HIS A 93 7.96 10.00 -10.19
CA HIS A 93 6.62 9.96 -10.78
C HIS A 93 5.54 9.77 -9.71
N LEU A 94 5.67 10.44 -8.56
CA LEU A 94 4.66 10.44 -7.50
C LEU A 94 3.40 11.18 -7.96
N ASN A 95 2.25 10.58 -7.72
CA ASN A 95 0.95 11.11 -8.07
C ASN A 95 0.02 11.14 -6.86
N PHE A 96 -1.09 11.85 -7.03
CA PHE A 96 -2.20 11.76 -6.10
C PHE A 96 -2.59 10.28 -5.90
N GLY A 97 -2.82 9.90 -4.64
CA GLY A 97 -3.23 8.56 -4.25
C GLY A 97 -2.06 7.64 -3.93
N ASP A 98 -0.86 7.89 -4.45
CA ASP A 98 0.31 7.06 -4.14
C ASP A 98 0.58 7.04 -2.63
N ILE A 99 0.97 5.88 -2.12
CA ILE A 99 1.26 5.69 -0.70
C ILE A 99 2.76 5.80 -0.51
N ILE A 100 3.16 6.74 0.33
CA ILE A 100 4.56 7.04 0.57
C ILE A 100 4.90 6.85 2.04
N ILE A 101 6.16 6.51 2.28
CA ILE A 101 6.77 6.47 3.60
C ILE A 101 7.77 7.61 3.65
N TRP A 102 7.52 8.57 4.52
CA TRP A 102 8.40 9.73 4.75
C TRP A 102 8.88 9.74 6.19
N GLU A 103 9.98 10.45 6.44
CA GLU A 103 10.60 10.51 7.77
C GLU A 103 10.65 11.94 8.29
N LYS A 104 10.16 12.14 9.52
CA LYS A 104 10.30 13.41 10.25
C LYS A 104 10.62 13.15 11.71
N GLY A 105 11.64 13.84 12.21
CA GLY A 105 12.07 13.71 13.61
C GLY A 105 12.44 12.27 14.00
N GLY A 106 13.01 11.51 13.07
CA GLY A 106 13.39 10.10 13.26
C GLY A 106 12.21 9.11 13.27
N LYS A 107 10.98 9.56 12.97
CA LYS A 107 9.80 8.70 12.85
C LYS A 107 9.43 8.54 11.38
N LYS A 108 9.13 7.31 10.98
CA LYS A 108 8.62 6.98 9.65
C LYS A 108 7.10 6.96 9.68
N ILE A 109 6.48 7.64 8.73
CA ILE A 109 5.02 7.78 8.61
C ILE A 109 4.62 7.29 7.23
N ILE A 110 3.57 6.49 7.16
CA ILE A 110 3.03 5.91 5.92
C ILE A 110 1.63 6.46 5.68
N HIS A 111 1.44 7.26 4.63
CA HIS A 111 0.15 7.87 4.28
C HIS A 111 0.00 7.99 2.74
N SER A 112 -1.23 8.25 2.27
CA SER A 112 -1.51 8.49 0.84
C SER A 112 -1.36 9.98 0.50
N ILE A 113 -0.82 10.28 -0.68
CA ILE A 113 -0.73 11.66 -1.19
C ILE A 113 -2.14 12.16 -1.55
N VAL A 114 -2.53 13.31 -1.00
CA VAL A 114 -3.84 13.94 -1.24
C VAL A 114 -3.74 15.36 -1.80
N GLU A 115 -2.55 15.92 -1.88
CA GLU A 115 -2.28 17.21 -2.50
C GLU A 115 -0.88 17.17 -3.11
N ILE A 116 -0.71 17.76 -4.29
CA ILE A 116 0.59 17.98 -4.92
C ILE A 116 0.63 19.43 -5.38
N GLY A 117 1.77 20.07 -5.16
CA GLY A 117 2.03 21.42 -5.66
C GLY A 117 3.51 21.65 -5.94
N GLU A 118 3.80 22.87 -6.36
CA GLU A 118 5.14 23.36 -6.61
C GLU A 118 5.21 24.79 -6.05
N ASP A 119 6.29 25.09 -5.32
CA ASP A 119 6.56 26.44 -4.82
C ASP A 119 8.03 26.82 -5.11
N SER A 120 8.52 27.91 -4.52
CA SER A 120 9.89 28.37 -4.73
C SER A 120 10.97 27.39 -4.27
N LEU A 121 10.61 26.38 -3.46
CA LEU A 121 11.49 25.31 -3.00
C LEU A 121 11.32 24.03 -3.84
N GLY A 122 10.47 24.06 -4.86
CA GLY A 122 10.21 22.97 -5.78
C GLY A 122 8.95 22.17 -5.41
N TRP A 123 8.95 20.90 -5.82
CA TRP A 123 7.82 20.00 -5.64
C TRP A 123 7.51 19.76 -4.16
N TYR A 124 6.23 19.69 -3.82
CA TYR A 124 5.77 19.24 -2.51
C TYR A 124 4.47 18.44 -2.61
N CYS A 125 4.17 17.74 -1.52
CA CYS A 125 2.86 17.13 -1.33
C CYS A 125 2.36 17.28 0.10
N ARG A 126 1.06 17.02 0.28
CA ARG A 126 0.49 16.69 1.58
C ARG A 126 -0.06 15.29 1.56
N THR A 127 -0.01 14.63 2.71
CA THR A 127 -0.53 13.28 2.87
C THR A 127 -1.73 13.22 3.80
N GLN A 128 -2.46 12.12 3.75
CA GLN A 128 -3.52 11.81 4.68
C GLN A 128 -3.59 10.29 4.91
N GLY A 129 -3.96 9.91 6.13
CA GLY A 129 -4.39 8.55 6.42
C GLY A 129 -5.66 8.19 5.64
N LEU A 130 -5.85 6.91 5.32
CA LEU A 130 -7.05 6.43 4.63
C LEU A 130 -8.26 6.26 5.56
N ASN A 131 -8.04 6.14 6.86
CA ASN A 131 -9.11 6.08 7.85
C ASN A 131 -9.66 7.49 8.12
N ARG A 132 -10.63 7.91 7.32
CA ARG A 132 -11.24 9.25 7.42
C ARG A 132 -12.03 9.48 8.72
N HIS A 133 -12.43 8.43 9.41
CA HIS A 133 -13.09 8.57 10.71
C HIS A 133 -12.12 9.12 11.77
N THR A 134 -10.86 8.68 11.72
CA THR A 134 -9.81 9.12 12.65
C THR A 134 -8.96 10.25 12.10
N ASN A 135 -8.87 10.41 10.78
CA ASN A 135 -8.14 11.49 10.10
C ASN A 135 -8.99 12.16 9.00
N PRO A 136 -9.93 13.05 9.35
CA PRO A 136 -10.86 13.63 8.38
C PRO A 136 -10.23 14.69 7.46
N THR A 137 -9.06 15.21 7.83
CA THR A 137 -8.36 16.29 7.11
C THR A 137 -6.95 15.86 6.71
N PRO A 138 -6.39 16.40 5.61
CA PRO A 138 -4.97 16.20 5.30
C PRO A 138 -4.07 16.60 6.46
N ASP A 139 -2.92 15.94 6.55
CA ASP A 139 -1.88 16.33 7.49
C ASP A 139 -1.43 17.76 7.17
N GLU A 140 -1.21 18.59 8.19
CA GLU A 140 -0.78 19.98 7.99
C GLU A 140 0.63 20.09 7.40
N GLU A 141 1.41 19.01 7.49
CA GLU A 141 2.80 18.92 7.07
C GLU A 141 2.95 19.01 5.54
N ILE A 142 3.87 19.87 5.10
CA ILE A 142 4.34 19.87 3.72
C ILE A 142 5.52 18.91 3.61
N ILE A 143 5.41 17.92 2.73
CA ILE A 143 6.41 16.87 2.53
C ILE A 143 7.16 17.14 1.23
N ARG A 144 8.49 17.14 1.29
CA ARG A 144 9.37 17.31 0.14
C ARG A 144 9.95 15.97 -0.31
N LYS A 145 10.49 15.92 -1.53
CA LYS A 145 11.00 14.67 -2.12
C LYS A 145 12.10 14.03 -1.25
N GLU A 146 12.93 14.83 -0.61
CA GLU A 146 14.01 14.42 0.28
C GLU A 146 13.53 13.77 1.60
N ASP A 147 12.32 14.10 2.03
CA ASP A 147 11.70 13.52 3.22
C ASP A 147 11.16 12.11 2.94
N ILE A 148 10.81 11.83 1.68
CA ILE A 148 10.29 10.55 1.22
C ILE A 148 11.41 9.53 1.16
N LYS A 149 11.20 8.40 1.84
CA LYS A 149 12.16 7.28 1.90
C LYS A 149 11.75 6.14 1.00
N TRP A 150 10.45 5.86 0.91
CA TRP A 150 9.93 4.79 0.06
C TRP A 150 8.55 5.11 -0.50
N VAL A 151 8.23 4.46 -1.62
CA VAL A 151 6.87 4.35 -2.16
C VAL A 151 6.38 2.92 -1.93
N ALA A 152 5.16 2.76 -1.45
CA ALA A 152 4.51 1.47 -1.36
C ALA A 152 3.92 1.10 -2.74
N LEU A 153 4.41 -0.01 -3.30
CA LEU A 153 4.01 -0.50 -4.62
C LEU A 153 2.81 -1.44 -4.54
N CYS A 154 2.73 -2.24 -3.47
CA CYS A 154 1.57 -3.04 -3.12
C CYS A 154 1.55 -3.40 -1.64
N VAL A 155 0.39 -3.87 -1.17
CA VAL A 155 0.18 -4.37 0.18
C VAL A 155 -0.45 -5.74 0.08
N PHE A 156 0.15 -6.72 0.74
CA PHE A 156 -0.42 -8.05 0.91
C PHE A 156 -1.19 -8.10 2.22
N TRP A 157 -2.51 -8.26 2.09
CA TRP A 157 -3.37 -8.55 3.22
C TRP A 157 -3.13 -9.98 3.67
N CYS A 158 -2.82 -10.10 4.95
CA CYS A 158 -2.44 -11.35 5.55
C CYS A 158 -3.28 -11.55 6.81
N ASP A 159 -4.46 -12.13 6.61
CA ASP A 159 -5.41 -12.40 7.68
C ASP A 159 -5.03 -13.70 8.41
N SER A 160 -3.89 -13.71 9.11
CA SER A 160 -3.61 -14.78 10.07
C SER A 160 -2.57 -14.38 11.12
N LYS A 161 -2.89 -14.65 12.38
CA LYS A 161 -2.00 -14.52 13.55
C LYS A 161 -0.92 -15.62 13.61
N GLU A 162 -0.74 -16.43 12.56
CA GLU A 162 -0.01 -17.70 12.60
C GLU A 162 0.87 -17.97 11.36
N LEU A 163 1.54 -16.96 10.79
CA LEU A 163 2.52 -17.20 9.72
C LEU A 163 3.95 -17.08 10.23
N SER A 164 4.66 -18.20 10.21
CA SER A 164 6.12 -18.27 10.25
C SER A 164 6.65 -18.24 8.81
N TRP A 165 7.50 -17.27 8.50
CA TRP A 165 8.10 -17.12 7.18
C TRP A 165 9.56 -17.60 7.18
N GLY A 166 9.94 -18.28 6.10
CA GLY A 166 11.33 -18.42 5.67
C GLY A 166 11.47 -17.74 4.31
N VAL A 167 12.36 -16.75 4.21
CA VAL A 167 12.75 -16.17 2.92
C VAL A 167 13.80 -17.10 2.32
N ILE A 168 13.44 -17.82 1.26
CA ILE A 168 14.40 -18.61 0.48
C ILE A 168 14.86 -17.70 -0.66
N TYR A 169 16.14 -17.31 -0.63
CA TYR A 169 16.81 -16.78 -1.82
C TYR A 169 17.29 -17.97 -2.64
N GLU A 170 16.89 -18.05 -3.91
CA GLU A 170 17.56 -18.87 -4.93
C GLU A 170 18.52 -18.00 -5.74
#